data_AF-A0A1Q8EPE8-F1
#
_entry.id   AF-A0A1Q8EPE8-F1
#
_cell.length_a   1.000
_cell.length_b   1.000
_cell.length_c   1.000
_cell.angle_alpha   90.00
_cell.angle_beta   90.00
_cell.angle_gamma   90.00
#
_symmetry.space_group_name_H-M   'P 1'
#
loop_
_entity.id
_entity.type
_entity.pdbx_description
1 polymer ?
#
loop_
_entity_poly.entity_id
_entity_poly.type
_entity_poly.pdbx_seq_one_letter_code
_entity_poly.pdbx_strand_id
1 'polypeptide(L)'
;NSAALVRGPVFRGIDRWGHLNEEGLHANSVIPLLRQALERAGVAADRYTSHSLRRGFATWAHRSGWDLKSLMSYVGWKDLKSAMRYIEASPFLGMALTQEKPVGDEIQNSSINTAR
;
A
#
# COMPACT_ATOMS: atom_id res chain seq x y z
N ASN A 1 12.20 23.94 -5.87
CA ASN A 1 13.20 24.11 -4.81
C ASN A 1 12.48 24.78 -3.63
N SER A 2 11.73 24.03 -2.81
CA SER A 2 10.54 24.60 -2.14
C SER A 2 10.52 24.50 -0.61
N ALA A 3 11.69 24.40 0.04
CA ALA A 3 11.73 24.39 1.52
C ALA A 3 12.82 25.28 2.15
N ALA A 4 13.65 25.97 1.37
CA ALA A 4 14.75 26.84 1.86
C ALA A 4 15.55 26.23 3.04
N LEU A 5 15.70 24.90 3.09
CA LEU A 5 16.42 24.20 4.14
C LEU A 5 17.92 24.40 3.89
N VAL A 6 18.52 25.34 4.61
CA VAL A 6 19.97 25.60 4.58
C VAL A 6 20.72 24.63 5.51
N ARG A 7 20.06 24.18 6.60
CA ARG A 7 20.62 23.26 7.59
C ARG A 7 19.51 22.54 8.36
N GLY A 8 19.84 21.38 8.94
CA GLY A 8 18.93 20.57 9.75
C GLY A 8 18.29 19.40 9.00
N PRO A 9 17.54 18.53 9.71
CA PRO A 9 16.94 17.34 9.12
C PRO A 9 15.73 17.68 8.25
N VAL A 10 15.57 16.94 7.14
CA VAL A 10 14.47 17.13 6.17
C VAL A 10 13.11 16.82 6.81
N PHE A 11 13.05 15.76 7.60
CA PHE A 11 11.87 15.42 8.39
C PHE A 11 12.13 15.84 9.83
N ARG A 12 11.37 16.84 10.30
CA ARG A 12 11.44 17.38 11.66
C ARG A 12 10.32 16.79 12.49
N GLY A 13 10.57 16.56 13.78
CA GLY A 13 9.50 16.21 14.72
C GLY A 13 8.52 17.38 14.88
N ILE A 14 7.23 17.09 15.06
CA ILE A 14 6.22 18.06 15.48
C ILE A 14 5.67 17.59 16.82
N ASP A 15 5.65 18.46 17.81
CA ASP A 15 5.06 18.16 19.11
C ASP A 15 3.51 18.23 19.07
N ARG A 16 2.86 17.85 20.18
CA ARG A 16 1.38 17.86 20.25
C ARG A 16 0.77 19.27 20.20
N TRP A 17 1.59 20.32 20.31
CA TRP A 17 1.19 21.73 20.27
C TRP A 17 1.49 22.38 18.91
N GLY A 18 2.05 21.62 17.96
CA GLY A 18 2.35 22.09 16.61
C GLY A 18 3.72 22.74 16.44
N HIS A 19 4.60 22.68 17.45
CA HIS A 19 5.95 23.21 17.32
C HIS A 19 6.87 22.23 16.59
N LEU A 20 7.70 22.78 15.71
CA LEU A 20 8.75 22.05 15.02
C LEU A 20 9.95 21.86 15.93
N ASN A 21 10.34 20.62 16.18
CA ASN A 21 11.56 20.29 16.91
C ASN A 21 12.80 20.62 16.07
N GLU A 22 13.92 20.90 16.73
CA GLU A 22 15.22 21.07 16.05
C GLU A 22 15.80 19.75 15.53
N GLU A 23 15.44 18.67 16.21
CA GLU A 23 15.86 17.31 15.91
C GLU A 23 15.02 16.66 14.80
N GLY A 24 15.57 15.58 14.25
CA GLY A 24 14.91 14.81 13.22
C GLY A 24 13.68 14.09 13.75
N LEU A 25 12.74 13.81 12.85
CA LEU A 25 11.64 12.91 13.14
C LEU A 25 12.20 11.56 13.58
N HIS A 26 11.74 11.06 14.73
CA HIS A 26 12.17 9.77 15.24
C HIS A 26 11.70 8.64 14.32
N ALA A 27 12.54 7.64 14.03
CA ALA A 27 12.21 6.56 13.10
C ALA A 27 10.92 5.81 13.50
N ASN A 28 10.71 5.62 14.81
CA ASN A 28 9.50 4.97 15.34
C ASN A 28 8.22 5.78 15.11
N SER A 29 8.31 7.07 14.77
CA SER A 29 7.15 7.92 14.48
C SER A 29 6.59 7.69 13.08
N VAL A 30 7.34 7.07 12.17
CA VAL A 30 6.92 6.85 10.77
C VAL A 30 5.70 5.94 10.69
N ILE A 31 5.68 4.83 11.42
CA ILE A 31 4.56 3.88 11.38
C ILE A 31 3.27 4.52 11.94
N PRO A 32 3.26 5.15 13.13
CA PRO A 32 2.08 5.87 13.63
C PRO A 32 1.57 6.93 12.65
N LEU A 33 2.45 7.73 12.05
CA LEU A 33 2.06 8.76 11.08
C LEU A 33 1.44 8.16 9.81
N LEU A 34 2.03 7.10 9.29
CA LEU A 34 1.49 6.35 8.15
C LEU A 34 0.10 5.81 8.49
N ARG A 35 -0.06 5.22 9.66
CA ARG A 35 -1.35 4.65 10.08
C ARG A 35 -2.44 5.71 10.22
N GLN A 36 -2.12 6.84 10.85
CA GLN A 36 -3.05 7.98 10.93
C GLN A 36 -3.45 8.50 9.54
N ALA A 37 -2.51 8.58 8.60
CA ALA A 37 -2.80 8.98 7.23
C ALA A 37 -3.74 7.99 6.52
N LEU A 38 -3.52 6.69 6.71
CA LEU A 38 -4.37 5.62 6.16
C LEU A 38 -5.77 5.62 6.78
N GLU A 39 -5.88 5.78 8.10
CA GLU A 39 -7.15 5.89 8.82
C GLU A 39 -7.98 7.07 8.31
N ARG A 40 -7.34 8.24 8.13
CA ARG A 40 -7.99 9.43 7.55
C ARG A 40 -8.45 9.20 6.10
N ALA A 41 -7.81 8.29 5.38
CA ALA A 41 -8.21 7.88 4.04
C ALA A 41 -9.25 6.74 4.03
N GLY A 42 -9.74 6.29 5.19
CA GLY A 42 -10.70 5.17 5.30
C GLY A 42 -10.10 3.78 5.07
N VAL A 43 -8.76 3.65 5.16
CA VAL A 43 -8.05 2.39 4.98
C VAL A 43 -7.74 1.78 6.35
N ALA A 44 -8.00 0.47 6.51
CA ALA A 44 -7.69 -0.28 7.73
C ALA A 44 -6.17 -0.33 7.97
N ALA A 45 -5.66 0.56 8.81
CA ALA A 45 -4.25 0.89 8.92
C ALA A 45 -3.44 -0.03 9.86
N ASP A 46 -4.11 -0.76 10.74
CA ASP A 46 -3.55 -1.64 11.77
C ASP A 46 -2.51 -2.62 11.21
N ARG A 47 -2.76 -3.16 10.01
CA ARG A 47 -1.89 -4.14 9.34
C ARG A 47 -0.73 -3.52 8.54
N TYR A 48 -0.68 -2.20 8.41
CA TYR A 48 0.34 -1.53 7.61
C TYR A 48 1.61 -1.22 8.41
N THR A 49 2.75 -1.45 7.77
CA THR A 49 4.09 -1.19 8.31
C THR A 49 4.95 -0.49 7.26
N SER A 50 6.14 -0.03 7.66
CA SER A 50 7.14 0.52 6.72
C SER A 50 7.53 -0.47 5.61
N HIS A 51 7.49 -1.78 5.88
CA HIS A 51 7.78 -2.80 4.87
C HIS A 51 6.68 -2.87 3.81
N SER A 52 5.42 -2.71 4.21
CA SER A 52 4.28 -2.64 3.29
C SER A 52 4.43 -1.49 2.30
N LEU A 53 4.88 -0.31 2.78
CA LEU A 53 5.14 0.85 1.92
C LEU A 53 6.27 0.59 0.92
N ARG A 54 7.39 0.03 1.39
CA ARG A 54 8.53 -0.30 0.52
C ARG A 54 8.14 -1.30 -0.57
N ARG A 55 7.31 -2.29 -0.22
CA ARG A 55 6.76 -3.26 -1.19
C ARG A 55 5.82 -2.61 -2.18
N GLY A 56 4.88 -1.79 -1.72
CA GLY A 56 3.98 -1.04 -2.60
C GLY A 56 4.75 -0.19 -3.62
N PHE A 57 5.80 0.51 -3.17
CA PHE A 57 6.68 1.29 -4.05
C PHE A 57 7.36 0.40 -5.10
N ALA A 58 7.97 -0.72 -4.69
CA ALA A 58 8.65 -1.64 -5.61
C ALA A 58 7.68 -2.22 -6.66
N THR A 59 6.47 -2.62 -6.24
CA THR A 59 5.42 -3.10 -7.15
C THR A 59 4.98 -2.01 -8.12
N TRP A 60 4.75 -0.78 -7.64
CA TRP A 60 4.38 0.34 -8.50
C TRP A 60 5.47 0.69 -9.51
N ALA A 61 6.74 0.76 -9.09
CA ALA A 61 7.86 1.10 -9.96
C ALA A 61 8.06 0.03 -11.05
N HIS A 62 7.98 -1.25 -10.67
CA HIS A 62 8.02 -2.35 -11.64
C HIS A 62 6.87 -2.27 -12.65
N ARG A 63 5.63 -2.04 -12.19
CA ARG A 63 4.46 -1.84 -13.06
C ARG A 63 4.55 -0.58 -13.94
N SER A 64 5.32 0.40 -13.51
CA SER A 64 5.61 1.62 -14.27
C SER A 64 6.75 1.44 -15.28
N GLY A 65 7.21 0.20 -15.50
CA GLY A 65 8.21 -0.13 -16.52
C GLY A 65 9.66 0.05 -16.07
N TRP A 66 9.92 0.25 -14.78
CA TRP A 66 11.29 0.32 -14.29
C TRP A 66 11.97 -1.04 -14.39
N ASP A 67 13.15 -1.07 -15.00
CA ASP A 67 13.99 -2.26 -14.97
C ASP A 67 14.57 -2.52 -13.57
N LEU A 68 14.97 -3.77 -13.34
CA LEU A 68 15.49 -4.24 -12.06
C LEU A 68 16.73 -3.47 -11.60
N LYS A 69 17.62 -3.10 -12.52
CA LYS A 69 18.88 -2.42 -12.20
C LYS A 69 18.61 -0.99 -11.73
N SER A 70 17.71 -0.29 -12.42
CA SER A 70 17.20 1.03 -12.03
C SER A 70 16.54 1.00 -10.65
N LEU A 71 15.69 0.00 -10.40
CA LEU A 71 15.02 -0.17 -9.11
C LEU A 71 16.02 -0.47 -7.97
N MET A 72 16.97 -1.37 -8.20
CA MET A 72 18.02 -1.69 -7.24
C MET A 72 18.89 -0.47 -6.92
N SER A 73 19.27 0.30 -7.93
CA SER A 73 20.06 1.52 -7.74
C SER A 73 19.30 2.58 -6.93
N TYR A 74 18.02 2.77 -7.21
CA TYR A 74 17.20 3.78 -6.53
C TYR A 74 16.90 3.40 -5.07
N VAL A 75 16.52 2.14 -4.84
CA VAL A 75 16.17 1.64 -3.51
C VAL A 75 17.41 1.32 -2.67
N GLY A 76 18.58 1.23 -3.29
CA GLY A 76 19.85 0.90 -2.63
C GLY A 76 20.02 -0.60 -2.33
N TRP A 77 19.38 -1.48 -3.10
CA TRP A 77 19.62 -2.92 -2.98
C TRP A 77 20.93 -3.32 -3.65
N LYS A 78 21.83 -3.93 -2.87
CA LYS A 78 23.11 -4.46 -3.37
C LYS A 78 23.00 -5.89 -3.88
N ASP A 79 22.02 -6.64 -3.39
CA ASP A 79 21.83 -8.05 -3.68
C ASP A 79 20.54 -8.27 -4.49
N LEU A 80 20.69 -8.99 -5.61
CA LEU A 80 19.62 -9.33 -6.54
C LEU A 80 18.53 -10.16 -5.85
N LYS A 81 18.93 -11.15 -5.04
CA LYS A 81 17.98 -12.03 -4.34
C LYS A 81 17.10 -11.24 -3.38
N SER A 82 17.66 -10.22 -2.74
CA SER A 82 16.93 -9.29 -1.88
C SER A 82 15.93 -8.43 -2.64
N ALA A 83 16.26 -7.99 -3.85
CA ALA A 83 15.36 -7.23 -4.71
C ALA A 83 14.19 -8.08 -5.23
N MET A 84 14.46 -9.32 -5.66
CA MET A 84 13.44 -10.23 -6.21
C MET A 84 12.28 -10.49 -5.25
N ARG A 85 12.54 -10.54 -3.94
CA ARG A 85 11.50 -10.68 -2.88
C ARG A 85 10.43 -9.59 -2.90
N TYR A 86 10.71 -8.43 -3.51
CA TYR A 86 9.76 -7.32 -3.61
C TYR A 86 9.05 -7.25 -4.96
N ILE A 87 9.57 -7.94 -5.98
CA ILE A 87 9.03 -7.93 -7.36
C ILE A 87 8.07 -9.10 -7.57
N GLU A 88 8.33 -10.26 -6.93
CA GLU A 88 7.49 -11.47 -7.05
C GLU A 88 6.15 -11.39 -6.30
N ALA A 89 5.91 -10.33 -5.54
CA ALA A 89 4.67 -10.16 -4.78
C ALA A 89 3.58 -9.45 -5.60
N SER A 90 3.14 -10.06 -6.70
CA SER A 90 1.76 -9.90 -7.16
C SER A 90 1.32 -11.17 -7.87
N PRO A 91 0.49 -12.00 -7.23
CA PRO A 91 -0.66 -12.52 -7.94
C PRO A 91 -1.37 -11.31 -8.56
N PHE A 92 -1.57 -11.38 -9.87
CA PHE A 92 -2.32 -10.45 -10.67
C PHE A 92 -3.58 -9.92 -9.93
N LEU A 93 -3.55 -8.66 -9.47
CA LEU A 93 -4.72 -7.99 -8.85
C LEU A 93 -5.89 -7.82 -9.84
N GLY A 94 -5.69 -8.16 -11.12
CA GLY A 94 -6.73 -8.16 -12.15
C GLY A 94 -7.66 -9.38 -12.16
N MET A 95 -7.46 -10.39 -11.31
CA MET A 95 -8.36 -11.56 -11.20
C MET A 95 -9.25 -11.56 -9.95
N ALA A 96 -9.28 -10.49 -9.15
CA ALA A 96 -10.14 -10.42 -7.97
C ALA A 96 -11.51 -9.76 -8.24
N LEU A 97 -11.85 -9.45 -9.50
CA LEU A 97 -13.06 -8.68 -9.83
C LEU A 97 -14.15 -9.41 -10.62
N THR A 98 -14.10 -10.73 -10.86
CA THR A 98 -15.30 -11.39 -11.42
C THR A 98 -15.31 -12.90 -11.16
N GLN A 99 -16.01 -13.35 -10.12
CA GLN A 99 -16.87 -14.55 -10.12
C GLN A 99 -17.66 -14.57 -8.80
N GLU A 100 -18.64 -13.68 -8.64
CA GLU A 100 -19.79 -13.97 -7.76
C GLU A 100 -20.75 -14.82 -8.59
N LYS A 101 -20.76 -16.14 -8.36
CA LYS A 101 -21.79 -17.03 -8.89
C LYS A 101 -23.04 -16.85 -8.03
N PRO A 102 -24.21 -16.44 -8.55
CA PRO A 102 -25.41 -16.50 -7.75
C PRO A 102 -25.78 -17.99 -7.61
N VAL A 103 -25.61 -18.51 -6.40
CA VAL A 103 -26.30 -19.73 -5.96
C VAL A 103 -27.78 -19.34 -5.81
N GLY A 104 -28.63 -20.02 -6.57
CA GLY A 104 -30.05 -19.71 -6.66
C GLY A 104 -30.84 -20.06 -5.41
N ASP A 105 -31.86 -19.25 -5.15
CA ASP A 105 -33.02 -19.65 -4.35
C ASP A 105 -34.17 -19.96 -5.31
N GLU A 106 -34.38 -21.24 -5.55
CA GLU A 106 -35.59 -21.78 -6.14
C GLU A 106 -36.35 -22.49 -5.02
N ILE A 107 -37.34 -21.85 -4.39
CA ILE A 107 -38.47 -22.53 -3.71
C ILE A 107 -39.77 -21.69 -3.80
N GLN A 108 -40.70 -22.25 -4.60
CA GLN A 108 -42.16 -22.37 -4.45
C GLN A 108 -43.11 -21.16 -4.54
N ASN A 109 -43.98 -21.20 -5.56
CA ASN A 109 -45.47 -21.28 -5.53
C ASN A 109 -46.03 -20.68 -6.83
N SER A 110 -47.03 -21.18 -7.55
CA SER A 110 -48.02 -22.25 -7.36
C SER A 110 -48.65 -22.56 -8.74
N SER A 111 -48.96 -23.84 -8.98
CA SER A 111 -50.09 -24.40 -9.74
C SER A 111 -50.82 -23.53 -10.77
N ILE A 112 -50.86 -23.90 -12.08
CA ILE A 112 -52.10 -23.99 -12.88
C ILE A 112 -51.94 -24.93 -14.12
N ASN A 113 -52.53 -26.13 -14.02
CA ASN A 113 -53.35 -26.89 -14.99
C ASN A 113 -52.91 -27.33 -16.42
N THR A 114 -53.02 -28.66 -16.57
CA THR A 114 -53.80 -29.41 -17.57
C THR A 114 -53.14 -29.86 -18.88
N ALA A 115 -53.06 -31.19 -18.95
CA ALA A 115 -52.81 -32.02 -20.12
C ALA A 115 -53.80 -31.79 -21.26
N ARG A 116 -53.28 -31.71 -22.49
CA ARG A 116 -53.76 -32.44 -23.67
C ARG A 116 -52.70 -32.45 -24.75
#